data_AF-A0A7C7WTC6-F1
#
_entry.id   AF-A0A7C7WTC6-F1
#
_cell.length_a   1.000
_cell.length_b   1.000
_cell.length_c   1.000
_cell.angle_alpha   90.00
_cell.angle_beta   90.00
_cell.angle_gamma   90.00
#
_symmetry.space_group_name_H-M   'P 1'
#
loop_
_entity.id
_entity.type
_entity.pdbx_description
1 polymer ?
#
loop_
_entity_poly.entity_id
_entity_poly.type
_entity_poly.pdbx_seq_one_letter_code
_entity_poly.pdbx_strand_id
1 'polypeptide(L)'
;MPDAFDDDRERIRKSVDIVDLVRSYISLQRKGSSFVGICPWHSDSNPSLTVTPARQSWRCWVCNLGGDIFSFVMQIEGVDFLEAKRTLAERVGIDLSDGGRSASHGKSSLIEIVQWAEKRFHDMLLHGAEAETALSPAERWETLDAMMRKESSSDEAEKRKVLSPGLDDSEKMDILTSLADSIRARVTPVDPKDVFGIELERLPDDGLVFVGGDCSSTWMLAAYRRGIFPWPHLDHRDAAGNAHHQLAWYCPNPRWVLTPQSLHIPRRLARRLRRREFKFSVSRRFEECVRLVARSEQTEETWLSPELELGYRRLMKQGHALSLEVWQDGELVGAVIAVVVGGFASAESMFYTRRDASKAGLVTMVQLLARAGYQMIDVQQPSAHCCQLGAFSLTRNQFLIQHAEAVEQKVRDLGDFSL
;
A
#
# COMPACT_ATOMS: atom_id res chain seq x y z
N MET A 1 7.07 31.87 -1.92
CA MET A 1 6.43 31.64 -3.22
C MET A 1 5.43 30.52 -3.00
N PRO A 2 4.13 30.67 -3.30
CA PRO A 2 3.21 29.53 -3.34
C PRO A 2 3.75 28.52 -4.34
N ASP A 3 3.68 27.23 -4.00
CA ASP A 3 4.18 26.13 -4.81
C ASP A 3 3.41 26.09 -6.15
N ALA A 4 4.12 26.15 -7.28
CA ALA A 4 3.51 26.18 -8.61
C ALA A 4 2.59 24.96 -8.86
N PHE A 5 2.85 23.86 -8.16
CA PHE A 5 2.06 22.64 -8.21
C PHE A 5 0.64 22.79 -7.64
N ASP A 6 0.48 23.61 -6.59
CA ASP A 6 -0.81 23.90 -5.95
C ASP A 6 -1.61 24.95 -6.74
N ASP A 7 -0.91 25.85 -7.45
CA ASP A 7 -1.53 26.84 -8.34
C ASP A 7 -2.24 26.18 -9.53
N ASP A 8 -1.61 25.22 -10.21
CA ASP A 8 -2.23 24.51 -11.33
C ASP A 8 -3.46 23.69 -10.91
N ARG A 9 -3.42 23.06 -9.73
CA ARG A 9 -4.55 22.29 -9.19
C ARG A 9 -5.76 23.19 -8.99
N GLU A 10 -5.55 24.36 -8.40
CA GLU A 10 -6.62 25.31 -8.13
C GLU A 10 -7.14 25.98 -9.42
N ARG A 11 -6.24 26.26 -10.39
CA ARG A 11 -6.62 26.73 -11.73
C ARG A 11 -7.56 25.74 -12.43
N ILE A 12 -7.25 24.44 -12.36
CA ILE A 12 -8.11 23.39 -12.92
C ILE A 12 -9.44 23.31 -12.18
N ARG A 13 -9.45 23.31 -10.83
CA ARG A 13 -10.70 23.31 -10.03
C ARG A 13 -11.65 24.44 -10.38
N LYS A 14 -11.11 25.63 -10.65
CA LYS A 14 -11.93 26.81 -11.01
C LYS A 14 -12.44 26.77 -12.45
N SER A 15 -11.79 25.99 -13.32
CA SER A 15 -12.06 26.00 -14.77
C SER A 15 -12.94 24.84 -15.23
N VAL A 16 -13.03 23.75 -14.45
CA VAL A 16 -13.83 22.57 -14.78
C VAL A 16 -15.12 22.58 -13.97
N ASP A 17 -16.28 22.59 -14.65
CA ASP A 17 -17.56 22.31 -14.00
C ASP A 17 -17.81 20.81 -13.88
N ILE A 18 -18.13 20.36 -12.67
CA ILE A 18 -18.31 18.93 -12.40
C ILE A 18 -19.53 18.33 -13.09
N VAL A 19 -20.59 19.09 -13.35
CA VAL A 19 -21.77 18.58 -14.03
C VAL A 19 -21.42 18.28 -15.48
N ASP A 20 -20.70 19.19 -16.14
CA ASP A 20 -20.25 19.03 -17.52
C ASP A 20 -19.20 17.92 -17.65
N LEU A 21 -18.30 17.79 -16.67
CA LEU A 21 -17.37 16.67 -16.60
C LEU A 21 -18.11 15.34 -16.52
N VAL A 22 -19.01 15.17 -15.54
CA VAL A 22 -19.71 13.89 -15.32
C VAL A 22 -20.62 13.55 -16.50
N ARG A 23 -21.27 14.56 -17.09
CA ARG A 23 -22.13 14.40 -18.27
C ARG A 23 -21.42 13.88 -19.51
N SER A 24 -20.11 14.05 -19.65
CA SER A 24 -19.39 13.49 -20.79
C SER A 24 -19.21 11.98 -20.70
N TYR A 25 -19.33 11.39 -19.50
CA TYR A 25 -19.19 9.94 -19.30
C TYR A 25 -20.54 9.26 -19.12
N ILE A 26 -21.49 9.90 -18.42
CA ILE A 26 -22.77 9.29 -18.06
C ILE A 26 -23.94 10.26 -18.20
N SER A 27 -25.12 9.71 -18.49
CA SER A 27 -26.35 10.50 -18.60
C SER A 27 -26.83 10.99 -17.23
N LEU A 28 -27.05 12.30 -17.10
CA LEU A 28 -27.57 12.93 -15.89
C LEU A 28 -28.93 13.62 -16.11
N GLN A 29 -29.86 13.40 -15.19
CA GLN A 29 -31.16 14.07 -15.13
C GLN A 29 -31.20 15.10 -14.01
N ARG A 30 -31.82 16.26 -14.25
CA ARG A 30 -31.93 17.31 -13.23
C ARG A 30 -32.99 16.94 -12.19
N LYS A 31 -32.64 17.01 -10.91
CA LYS A 31 -33.54 16.78 -9.76
C LYS A 31 -33.36 17.89 -8.74
N GLY A 32 -34.19 18.93 -8.85
CA GLY A 32 -34.07 20.14 -8.03
C GLY A 32 -32.79 20.92 -8.34
N SER A 33 -32.00 21.18 -7.30
CA SER A 33 -30.69 21.86 -7.40
C SER A 33 -29.52 20.93 -7.75
N SER A 34 -29.75 19.62 -7.84
CA SER A 34 -28.74 18.61 -8.12
C SER A 34 -29.06 17.84 -9.40
N PHE A 35 -28.12 17.02 -9.85
CA PHE A 35 -28.28 16.10 -10.97
C PHE A 35 -28.15 14.66 -10.48
N VAL A 36 -28.88 13.74 -11.08
CA VAL A 36 -28.86 12.31 -10.73
C VAL A 36 -28.62 11.44 -11.95
N GLY A 37 -27.91 10.33 -11.77
CA GLY A 37 -27.61 9.37 -12.83
C GLY A 37 -27.40 7.95 -12.30
N ILE A 38 -27.31 6.99 -13.21
CA ILE A 38 -26.94 5.61 -12.87
C ILE A 38 -25.45 5.60 -12.54
N CYS A 39 -25.09 4.95 -11.44
CA CYS A 39 -23.71 4.83 -11.02
C CYS A 39 -22.98 3.79 -11.89
N PRO A 40 -21.80 4.11 -12.45
CA PRO A 40 -21.05 3.17 -13.29
C PRO A 40 -20.34 2.07 -12.49
N TRP A 41 -20.13 2.26 -11.18
CA TRP A 41 -19.33 1.37 -10.33
C TRP A 41 -20.11 0.29 -9.56
N HIS A 42 -21.42 0.16 -9.77
CA HIS A 42 -22.19 -0.98 -9.24
C HIS A 42 -23.40 -1.27 -10.12
N SER A 43 -23.94 -2.48 -9.99
CA SER A 43 -25.14 -2.88 -10.71
C SER A 43 -26.41 -2.50 -9.94
N ASP A 44 -27.06 -1.41 -10.36
CA ASP A 44 -28.42 -1.02 -9.96
C ASP A 44 -29.13 -0.39 -11.17
N SER A 45 -30.45 -0.58 -11.26
CA SER A 45 -31.29 0.05 -12.28
C SER A 45 -31.80 1.44 -11.86
N ASN A 46 -31.61 1.82 -10.59
CA ASN A 46 -32.06 3.09 -10.06
C ASN A 46 -30.93 4.14 -10.08
N PRO A 47 -31.22 5.40 -10.44
CA PRO A 47 -30.25 6.49 -10.34
C PRO A 47 -29.81 6.73 -8.89
N SER A 48 -28.57 6.34 -8.59
CA SER A 48 -27.99 6.37 -7.24
C SER A 48 -26.81 7.34 -7.10
N LEU A 49 -26.28 7.83 -8.22
CA LEU A 49 -25.27 8.89 -8.28
C LEU A 49 -25.95 10.26 -8.23
N THR A 50 -25.50 11.14 -7.34
CA THR A 50 -25.93 12.54 -7.23
C THR A 50 -24.74 13.47 -7.45
N VAL A 51 -24.87 14.42 -8.37
CA VAL A 51 -23.92 15.50 -8.63
C VAL A 51 -24.50 16.82 -8.11
N THR A 52 -23.75 17.54 -7.28
CA THR A 52 -24.17 18.78 -6.62
C THR A 52 -23.36 19.97 -7.15
N PRO A 53 -23.92 20.78 -8.07
CA PRO A 53 -23.20 21.88 -8.72
C PRO A 53 -22.68 22.92 -7.73
N ALA A 54 -23.50 23.27 -6.73
CA ALA A 54 -23.15 24.28 -5.72
C ALA A 54 -21.93 23.90 -4.86
N ARG A 55 -21.60 22.60 -4.80
CA ARG A 55 -20.44 22.08 -4.05
C ARG A 55 -19.33 21.57 -4.96
N GLN A 56 -19.52 21.62 -6.28
CA GLN A 56 -18.62 21.00 -7.27
C GLN A 56 -18.21 19.58 -6.86
N SER A 57 -19.19 18.76 -6.46
CA SER A 57 -18.95 17.41 -5.95
C SER A 57 -20.00 16.40 -6.39
N TRP A 58 -19.63 15.13 -6.38
CA TRP A 58 -20.50 14.01 -6.68
C TRP A 58 -20.47 12.97 -5.56
N ARG A 59 -21.53 12.18 -5.45
CA ARG A 59 -21.65 11.08 -4.49
C ARG A 59 -22.64 10.04 -4.99
N CYS A 60 -22.24 8.78 -4.93
CA CYS A 60 -23.15 7.65 -5.04
C CYS A 60 -23.61 7.22 -3.65
N TRP A 61 -24.92 7.09 -3.46
CA TRP A 61 -25.48 6.71 -2.15
C TRP A 61 -25.45 5.20 -1.87
N VAL A 62 -25.18 4.39 -2.88
CA VAL A 62 -25.13 2.92 -2.77
C VAL A 62 -23.70 2.43 -2.52
N CYS A 63 -22.76 2.72 -3.44
CA CYS A 63 -21.37 2.31 -3.26
C CYS A 63 -20.55 3.28 -2.38
N ASN A 64 -21.14 4.40 -1.94
CA ASN A 64 -20.51 5.40 -1.07
C ASN A 64 -19.24 6.05 -1.67
N LEU A 65 -19.01 5.91 -2.98
CA LEU A 65 -18.00 6.67 -3.72
C LEU A 65 -18.46 8.13 -3.88
N GLY A 66 -17.51 9.06 -3.91
CA GLY A 66 -17.78 10.47 -4.11
C GLY A 66 -16.52 11.32 -3.97
N GLY A 67 -16.58 12.56 -4.46
CA GLY A 67 -15.45 13.47 -4.43
C GLY A 67 -15.66 14.66 -5.36
N ASP A 68 -14.55 15.20 -5.85
CA ASP A 68 -14.52 16.31 -6.80
C ASP A 68 -14.24 15.83 -8.24
N ILE A 69 -13.87 16.77 -9.12
CA ILE A 69 -13.52 16.51 -10.51
C ILE A 69 -12.36 15.52 -10.67
N PHE A 70 -11.34 15.59 -9.80
CA PHE A 70 -10.18 14.69 -9.88
C PHE A 70 -10.56 13.31 -9.41
N SER A 71 -11.25 13.22 -8.27
CA SER A 71 -11.76 11.94 -7.77
C SER A 71 -12.69 11.27 -8.77
N PHE A 72 -13.48 12.04 -9.54
CA PHE A 72 -14.32 11.47 -10.60
C PHE A 72 -13.49 10.82 -11.71
N VAL A 73 -12.51 11.56 -12.27
CA VAL A 73 -11.64 11.06 -13.35
C VAL A 73 -10.82 9.85 -12.91
N MET A 74 -10.22 9.91 -11.72
CA MET A 74 -9.48 8.79 -11.14
C MET A 74 -10.35 7.53 -11.05
N GLN A 75 -11.60 7.68 -10.62
CA GLN A 75 -12.51 6.54 -10.44
C GLN A 75 -13.08 6.02 -11.77
N ILE A 76 -13.36 6.89 -12.75
CA ILE A 76 -14.00 6.47 -14.02
C ILE A 76 -12.99 5.97 -15.04
N GLU A 77 -11.75 6.49 -15.03
CA GLU A 77 -10.68 6.09 -15.94
C GLU A 77 -9.68 5.11 -15.31
N GLY A 78 -9.71 4.94 -13.99
CA GLY A 78 -8.80 4.04 -13.27
C GLY A 78 -7.35 4.53 -13.26
N VAL A 79 -7.17 5.86 -13.26
CA VAL A 79 -5.86 6.54 -13.34
C VAL A 79 -5.49 7.19 -12.01
N ASP A 80 -4.20 7.47 -11.82
CA ASP A 80 -3.71 8.20 -10.66
C ASP A 80 -4.03 9.71 -10.73
N PHE A 81 -3.65 10.45 -9.68
CA PHE A 81 -3.93 11.88 -9.60
C PHE A 81 -3.18 12.71 -10.65
N LEU A 82 -1.95 12.33 -11.02
CA LEU A 82 -1.14 13.11 -11.97
C LEU A 82 -1.69 12.98 -13.38
N GLU A 83 -2.11 11.78 -13.76
CA GLU A 83 -2.75 11.51 -15.03
C GLU A 83 -4.15 12.14 -15.08
N ALA A 84 -4.95 12.03 -14.01
CA ALA A 84 -6.21 12.76 -13.89
C ALA A 84 -6.03 14.29 -14.01
N LYS A 85 -4.96 14.84 -13.43
CA LYS A 85 -4.61 16.26 -13.55
C LYS A 85 -4.28 16.64 -14.98
N ARG A 86 -3.55 15.80 -15.72
CA ARG A 86 -3.25 16.02 -17.15
C ARG A 86 -4.52 15.98 -18.00
N THR A 87 -5.35 14.95 -17.84
CA THR A 87 -6.63 14.82 -18.56
C THR A 87 -7.51 16.05 -18.35
N LEU A 88 -7.62 16.52 -17.11
CA LEU A 88 -8.41 17.71 -16.79
C LEU A 88 -7.77 19.00 -17.31
N ALA A 89 -6.44 19.14 -17.23
CA ALA A 89 -5.73 20.32 -17.73
C ALA A 89 -5.85 20.46 -19.25
N GLU A 90 -5.68 19.36 -19.99
CA GLU A 90 -5.86 19.32 -21.45
C GLU A 90 -7.29 19.70 -21.85
N ARG A 91 -8.28 19.22 -21.08
CA ARG A 91 -9.69 19.49 -21.33
C ARG A 91 -10.07 20.97 -21.22
N VAL A 92 -9.37 21.76 -20.40
CA VAL A 92 -9.60 23.20 -20.24
C VAL A 92 -8.47 24.06 -20.85
N GLY A 93 -7.53 23.45 -21.57
CA GLY A 93 -6.43 24.16 -22.21
C GLY A 93 -5.46 24.84 -21.24
N ILE A 94 -5.31 24.31 -20.02
CA ILE A 94 -4.31 24.79 -19.07
C ILE A 94 -2.97 24.12 -19.41
N ASP A 95 -2.02 24.93 -19.87
CA ASP A 95 -0.64 24.48 -20.06
C ASP A 95 0.02 24.24 -18.69
N LEU A 96 0.28 22.97 -18.39
CA LEU A 96 1.05 22.57 -17.22
C LEU A 96 2.51 22.83 -17.58
N SER A 97 3.12 23.87 -17.01
CA SER A 97 4.51 24.23 -17.34
C SER A 97 5.43 23.00 -17.26
N ASP A 98 6.07 22.67 -18.39
CA ASP A 98 6.93 21.52 -18.59
C ASP A 98 8.23 21.59 -17.75
N GLY A 99 8.14 21.38 -16.44
CA GLY A 99 9.26 20.92 -15.65
C GLY A 99 9.52 19.44 -15.90
N GLY A 100 9.99 19.04 -17.09
CA GLY A 100 10.40 17.64 -17.31
C GLY A 100 10.36 17.06 -18.72
N ARG A 101 10.26 17.87 -19.80
CA ARG A 101 10.42 17.35 -21.17
C ARG A 101 11.90 17.10 -21.52
N SER A 102 12.51 16.04 -21.00
CA SER A 102 13.75 15.45 -21.57
C SER A 102 14.04 13.99 -21.15
N ALA A 103 13.12 13.27 -20.49
CA ALA A 103 13.44 11.96 -19.91
C ALA A 103 12.83 10.73 -20.59
N SER A 104 12.05 10.87 -21.68
CA SER A 104 11.28 9.71 -22.19
C SER A 104 12.00 8.81 -23.19
N HIS A 105 13.07 9.26 -23.86
CA HIS A 105 13.75 8.42 -24.87
C HIS A 105 15.00 7.67 -24.34
N GLY A 106 15.57 8.07 -23.20
CA GLY A 106 16.68 7.35 -22.54
C GLY A 106 16.26 6.38 -21.43
N LYS A 107 15.05 6.57 -20.85
CA LYS A 107 14.55 5.70 -19.78
C LYS A 107 14.14 4.31 -20.28
N SER A 108 13.56 4.19 -21.48
CA SER A 108 13.23 2.87 -22.04
C SER A 108 14.48 2.01 -22.25
N SER A 109 15.56 2.57 -22.82
CA SER A 109 16.78 1.79 -23.04
C SER A 109 17.49 1.45 -21.73
N LEU A 110 17.50 2.35 -20.74
CA LEU A 110 18.09 2.07 -19.42
C LEU A 110 17.28 1.02 -18.65
N ILE A 111 15.96 1.06 -18.71
CA ILE A 111 15.10 0.04 -18.09
C ILE A 111 15.31 -1.32 -18.77
N GLU A 112 15.41 -1.35 -20.10
CA GLU A 112 15.70 -2.59 -20.85
C GLU A 112 17.08 -3.17 -20.51
N ILE A 113 18.10 -2.32 -20.34
CA ILE A 113 19.45 -2.73 -19.93
C ILE A 113 19.46 -3.26 -18.50
N VAL A 114 18.76 -2.59 -17.58
CA VAL A 114 18.65 -3.01 -16.17
C VAL A 114 17.92 -4.35 -16.06
N GLN A 115 16.82 -4.52 -16.80
CA GLN A 115 16.04 -5.76 -16.82
C GLN A 115 16.82 -6.93 -17.45
N TRP A 116 17.58 -6.66 -18.52
CA TRP A 116 18.49 -7.67 -19.08
C TRP A 116 19.56 -8.09 -18.07
N ALA A 117 20.19 -7.13 -17.39
CA ALA A 117 21.20 -7.39 -16.38
C ALA A 117 20.63 -8.20 -15.21
N GLU A 118 19.47 -7.79 -14.67
CA GLU A 118 18.76 -8.49 -13.61
C GLU A 118 18.47 -9.95 -13.98
N LYS A 119 17.92 -10.19 -15.18
CA LYS A 119 17.61 -11.53 -15.69
C LYS A 119 18.87 -12.38 -15.86
N ARG A 120 19.96 -11.79 -16.37
CA ARG A 120 21.25 -12.49 -16.53
C ARG A 120 21.84 -12.88 -15.19
N PHE A 121 21.78 -11.98 -14.20
CA PHE A 121 22.22 -12.28 -12.83
C PHE A 121 21.38 -13.36 -12.16
N HIS A 122 20.06 -13.34 -12.38
CA HIS A 122 19.15 -14.36 -11.89
C HIS A 122 19.48 -15.76 -12.45
N ASP A 123 19.67 -15.87 -13.77
CA ASP A 123 20.04 -17.14 -14.42
C ASP A 123 21.43 -17.64 -13.99
N MET A 124 22.41 -16.75 -13.83
CA MET A 124 23.75 -17.12 -13.36
C MET A 124 23.74 -17.66 -11.92
N LEU A 125 22.91 -17.08 -11.05
CA LEU A 125 22.76 -17.50 -9.65
C LEU A 125 22.01 -18.83 -9.49
N LEU A 126 21.09 -19.16 -10.40
CA LEU A 126 20.27 -20.36 -10.30
C LEU A 126 20.78 -21.54 -11.12
N HIS A 127 21.50 -21.28 -12.21
CA HIS A 127 21.81 -22.31 -13.23
C HIS A 127 23.29 -22.33 -13.66
N GLY A 128 24.13 -21.46 -13.11
CA GLY A 128 25.58 -21.46 -13.37
C GLY A 128 26.27 -22.67 -12.72
N ALA A 129 27.27 -23.24 -13.40
CA ALA A 129 28.07 -24.35 -12.87
C ALA A 129 28.82 -24.00 -11.56
N GLU A 130 29.05 -22.70 -11.29
CA GLU A 130 29.63 -22.21 -10.04
C GLU A 130 28.61 -21.95 -8.91
N ALA A 131 27.29 -22.09 -9.15
CA ALA A 131 26.26 -21.91 -8.13
C ALA A 131 26.16 -23.09 -7.13
N GLU A 132 26.61 -24.29 -7.52
CA GLU A 132 26.61 -25.47 -6.66
C GLU A 132 27.68 -25.43 -5.55
N THR A 133 28.71 -24.59 -5.68
CA THR A 133 29.84 -24.54 -4.73
C THR A 133 29.79 -23.38 -3.73
N ALA A 134 28.89 -22.40 -3.90
CA ALA A 134 28.82 -21.21 -3.06
C ALA A 134 27.84 -21.38 -1.87
N LEU A 135 28.40 -21.58 -0.68
CA LEU A 135 27.68 -21.93 0.56
C LEU A 135 27.14 -20.72 1.34
N SER A 136 27.47 -19.48 0.94
CA SER A 136 26.98 -18.25 1.58
C SER A 136 26.78 -17.07 0.59
N PRO A 137 25.96 -16.04 0.94
CA PRO A 137 25.74 -14.86 0.09
C PRO A 137 27.02 -14.08 -0.26
N ALA A 138 28.02 -14.06 0.62
CA ALA A 138 29.30 -13.40 0.39
C ALA A 138 30.16 -14.16 -0.65
N GLU A 139 30.20 -15.49 -0.59
CA GLU A 139 30.91 -16.32 -1.55
C GLU A 139 30.24 -16.30 -2.94
N ARG A 140 28.90 -16.22 -2.97
CA ARG A 140 28.15 -15.99 -4.22
C ARG A 140 28.55 -14.68 -4.88
N TRP A 141 28.79 -13.64 -4.08
CA TRP A 141 29.22 -12.33 -4.58
C TRP A 141 30.66 -12.32 -5.08
N GLU A 142 31.60 -12.92 -4.35
CA GLU A 142 33.00 -13.04 -4.82
C GLU A 142 33.10 -13.85 -6.12
N THR A 143 32.28 -14.89 -6.25
CA THR A 143 32.16 -15.67 -7.48
C THR A 143 31.61 -14.82 -8.63
N LEU A 144 30.55 -14.03 -8.37
CA LEU A 144 29.96 -13.12 -9.35
C LEU A 144 30.94 -12.04 -9.83
N ASP A 145 31.67 -11.39 -8.92
CA ASP A 145 32.69 -10.37 -9.22
C ASP A 145 33.86 -10.97 -10.02
N ALA A 146 34.30 -12.19 -9.68
CA ALA A 146 35.32 -12.92 -10.44
C ALA A 146 34.87 -13.30 -11.87
N MET A 147 33.58 -13.61 -12.05
CA MET A 147 33.00 -13.93 -13.36
C MET A 147 32.81 -12.69 -14.23
N MET A 148 32.37 -11.56 -13.68
CA MET A 148 32.25 -10.30 -14.43
C MET A 148 33.60 -9.80 -14.95
N ARG A 149 34.70 -10.15 -14.25
CA ARG A 149 36.08 -9.83 -14.66
C ARG A 149 36.67 -10.82 -15.67
N LYS A 150 36.06 -12.01 -15.86
CA LYS A 150 36.47 -12.96 -16.89
C LYS A 150 35.77 -12.62 -18.21
N GLU A 151 36.49 -11.96 -19.10
CA GLU A 151 36.07 -11.77 -20.50
C GLU A 151 35.92 -13.15 -21.18
N SER A 152 34.67 -13.59 -21.33
CA SER A 152 34.32 -14.75 -22.16
C SER A 152 33.77 -14.27 -23.50
N SER A 153 34.36 -14.77 -24.59
CA SER A 153 34.11 -14.33 -25.97
C SER A 153 32.75 -14.75 -26.55
N SER A 154 31.92 -15.53 -25.82
CA SER A 154 30.60 -15.95 -26.29
C SER A 154 29.53 -14.86 -26.20
N ASP A 155 29.73 -13.85 -25.34
CA ASP A 155 28.66 -12.91 -24.94
C ASP A 155 28.70 -11.57 -25.73
N GLU A 156 29.68 -11.40 -26.61
CA GLU A 156 29.86 -10.17 -27.41
C GLU A 156 28.79 -9.99 -28.50
N ALA A 157 28.23 -11.08 -29.02
CA ALA A 157 27.20 -11.03 -30.07
C ALA A 157 25.80 -10.67 -29.53
N GLU A 158 25.49 -11.02 -28.28
CA GLU A 158 24.24 -10.65 -27.61
C GLU A 158 24.30 -9.24 -27.01
N LYS A 159 25.44 -8.82 -26.45
CA LYS A 159 25.68 -7.43 -26.03
C LYS A 159 25.46 -6.42 -27.16
N ARG A 160 25.78 -6.80 -28.41
CA ARG A 160 25.54 -5.98 -29.62
C ARG A 160 24.07 -5.88 -30.06
N LYS A 161 23.18 -6.79 -29.61
CA LYS A 161 21.76 -6.77 -30.00
C LYS A 161 20.88 -5.90 -29.09
N VAL A 162 21.28 -5.72 -27.83
CA VAL A 162 20.46 -5.03 -26.81
C VAL A 162 20.86 -3.56 -26.61
N LEU A 163 22.09 -3.19 -26.94
CA LEU A 163 22.58 -1.83 -26.80
C LEU A 163 22.42 -1.06 -28.12
N SER A 164 21.65 0.03 -28.09
CA SER A 164 21.44 0.91 -29.24
C SER A 164 22.79 1.35 -29.86
N PRO A 165 22.89 1.57 -31.19
CA PRO A 165 24.17 1.78 -31.90
C PRO A 165 24.95 3.05 -31.54
N GLY A 166 24.46 3.86 -30.59
CA GLY A 166 24.90 5.25 -30.38
C GLY A 166 25.80 5.52 -29.18
N LEU A 167 26.07 4.53 -28.31
CA LEU A 167 26.90 4.72 -27.12
C LEU A 167 28.30 4.14 -27.35
N ASP A 168 29.33 4.88 -26.95
CA ASP A 168 30.71 4.38 -27.02
C ASP A 168 31.04 3.41 -25.86
N ASP A 169 32.20 2.75 -25.94
CA ASP A 169 32.56 1.70 -24.97
C ASP A 169 32.91 2.27 -23.58
N SER A 170 33.24 3.56 -23.48
CA SER A 170 33.45 4.25 -22.20
C SER A 170 32.12 4.56 -21.53
N GLU A 171 31.15 5.08 -22.28
CA GLU A 171 29.80 5.36 -21.79
C GLU A 171 29.10 4.06 -21.34
N LYS A 172 29.32 2.95 -22.05
CA LYS A 172 28.85 1.63 -21.63
C LYS A 172 29.49 1.16 -20.33
N MET A 173 30.79 1.38 -20.16
CA MET A 173 31.49 1.00 -18.92
C MET A 173 31.09 1.88 -17.74
N ASP A 174 30.82 3.17 -17.95
CA ASP A 174 30.31 4.06 -16.90
C ASP A 174 28.88 3.67 -16.49
N ILE A 175 28.03 3.29 -17.45
CA ILE A 175 26.68 2.76 -17.16
C ILE A 175 26.77 1.43 -16.41
N LEU A 176 27.64 0.51 -16.83
CA LEU A 176 27.82 -0.78 -16.15
C LEU A 176 28.42 -0.60 -14.75
N THR A 177 29.34 0.35 -14.56
CA THR A 177 29.94 0.67 -13.26
C THR A 177 28.92 1.34 -12.35
N SER A 178 28.13 2.28 -12.87
CA SER A 178 27.03 2.94 -12.14
C SER A 178 25.92 1.95 -11.77
N LEU A 179 25.60 1.00 -12.65
CA LEU A 179 24.66 -0.07 -12.38
C LEU A 179 25.23 -1.04 -11.33
N ALA A 180 26.50 -1.40 -11.44
CA ALA A 180 27.20 -2.23 -10.45
C ALA A 180 27.27 -1.54 -9.09
N ASP A 181 27.46 -0.21 -9.03
CA ASP A 181 27.45 0.58 -7.80
C ASP A 181 26.03 0.78 -7.24
N SER A 182 25.01 0.91 -8.10
CA SER A 182 23.60 0.95 -7.69
C SER A 182 23.13 -0.40 -7.15
N ILE A 183 23.58 -1.50 -7.76
CA ILE A 183 23.39 -2.87 -7.27
C ILE A 183 24.19 -3.06 -5.98
N ARG A 184 25.44 -2.59 -5.90
CA ARG A 184 26.28 -2.63 -4.69
C ARG A 184 25.59 -1.88 -3.54
N ALA A 185 24.97 -0.73 -3.79
CA ALA A 185 24.16 0.01 -2.82
C ALA A 185 22.90 -0.75 -2.37
N ARG A 186 22.30 -1.54 -3.26
CA ARG A 186 21.15 -2.44 -2.98
C ARG A 186 21.56 -3.77 -2.32
N VAL A 187 22.85 -4.13 -2.36
CA VAL A 187 23.42 -5.37 -1.79
C VAL A 187 24.19 -5.10 -0.49
N THR A 188 24.59 -3.87 -0.19
CA THR A 188 24.82 -3.45 1.19
C THR A 188 23.50 -3.58 1.97
N PRO A 189 23.50 -4.14 3.19
CA PRO A 189 22.33 -4.05 4.05
C PRO A 189 22.03 -2.57 4.23
N VAL A 190 20.97 -2.09 3.59
CA VAL A 190 20.48 -0.75 3.82
C VAL A 190 20.00 -0.74 5.26
N ASP A 191 20.64 0.05 6.13
CA ASP A 191 20.18 0.15 7.51
C ASP A 191 18.76 0.75 7.47
N PRO A 192 17.74 0.07 8.00
CA PRO A 192 16.38 0.62 8.04
C PRO A 192 16.32 2.00 8.69
N LYS A 193 17.28 2.35 9.55
CA LYS A 193 17.39 3.70 10.14
C LYS A 193 17.68 4.78 9.10
N ASP A 194 18.48 4.48 8.07
CA ASP A 194 18.81 5.44 7.02
C ASP A 194 17.63 5.65 6.06
N VAL A 195 16.83 4.61 5.83
CA VAL A 195 15.62 4.67 4.98
C VAL A 195 14.48 5.36 5.70
N PHE A 196 14.17 4.91 6.91
CA PHE A 196 13.03 5.43 7.63
C PHE A 196 13.35 6.70 8.39
N GLY A 197 14.63 7.07 8.54
CA GLY A 197 15.14 8.28 9.21
C GLY A 197 14.70 9.63 8.63
N ILE A 198 13.89 9.63 7.56
CA ILE A 198 13.33 10.83 6.95
C ILE A 198 12.33 11.56 7.86
N GLU A 199 12.15 12.86 7.63
CA GLU A 199 11.16 13.72 8.29
C GLU A 199 9.76 13.46 7.71
N LEU A 200 9.02 12.53 8.35
CA LEU A 200 7.71 12.08 7.87
C LEU A 200 6.68 13.22 7.77
N GLU A 201 6.79 14.24 8.60
CA GLU A 201 5.88 15.39 8.64
C GLU A 201 5.83 16.14 7.30
N ARG A 202 6.90 16.09 6.51
CA ARG A 202 7.06 16.82 5.25
C ARG A 202 6.67 16.04 4.00
N LEU A 203 6.28 14.77 4.14
CA LEU A 203 5.87 13.97 3.00
C LEU A 203 4.58 14.51 2.35
N PRO A 204 4.30 14.21 1.08
CA PRO A 204 2.97 14.47 0.52
C PRO A 204 1.87 13.69 1.27
N ASP A 205 0.61 14.02 0.99
CA ASP A 205 -0.54 13.47 1.72
C ASP A 205 -0.78 11.98 1.46
N ASP A 206 -0.35 11.46 0.31
CA ASP A 206 -0.36 10.03 0.00
C ASP A 206 0.54 9.22 0.96
N GLY A 207 1.57 9.87 1.49
CA GLY A 207 2.47 9.35 2.50
C GLY A 207 3.46 8.32 1.98
N LEU A 208 3.75 8.25 0.69
CA LEU A 208 4.76 7.31 0.20
C LEU A 208 6.14 7.65 0.80
N VAL A 209 6.73 6.70 1.51
CA VAL A 209 8.04 6.84 2.18
C VAL A 209 9.13 6.21 1.32
N PHE A 210 8.92 4.97 0.89
CA PHE A 210 9.94 4.16 0.26
C PHE A 210 9.32 3.05 -0.60
N VAL A 211 9.93 2.75 -1.75
CA VAL A 211 9.58 1.61 -2.61
C VAL A 211 10.74 0.60 -2.58
N GLY A 212 10.44 -0.67 -2.38
CA GLY A 212 11.39 -1.76 -2.21
C GLY A 212 11.65 -2.12 -0.74
N GLY A 213 12.86 -2.61 -0.46
CA GLY A 213 13.25 -3.12 0.86
C GLY A 213 12.97 -4.62 1.02
N ASP A 214 12.93 -5.10 2.26
CA ASP A 214 12.69 -6.50 2.55
C ASP A 214 11.59 -6.73 3.62
N CYS A 215 11.21 -7.99 3.81
CA CYS A 215 10.22 -8.43 4.80
C CYS A 215 10.89 -9.16 5.99
N SER A 216 12.12 -8.78 6.35
CA SER A 216 12.77 -9.22 7.57
C SER A 216 12.10 -8.57 8.79
N SER A 217 12.17 -9.23 9.94
CA SER A 217 11.60 -8.65 11.16
C SER A 217 12.27 -7.35 11.56
N THR A 218 13.59 -7.23 11.37
CA THR A 218 14.34 -5.99 11.62
C THR A 218 13.80 -4.83 10.79
N TRP A 219 13.59 -5.05 9.49
CA TRP A 219 13.09 -4.03 8.58
C TRP A 219 11.65 -3.62 8.90
N MET A 220 10.75 -4.59 9.04
CA MET A 220 9.35 -4.33 9.36
C MET A 220 9.22 -3.61 10.71
N LEU A 221 9.93 -4.05 11.75
CA LEU A 221 9.87 -3.40 13.06
C LEU A 221 10.42 -1.97 13.03
N ALA A 222 11.47 -1.70 12.24
CA ALA A 222 11.97 -0.35 12.06
C ALA A 222 10.91 0.57 11.43
N ALA A 223 10.15 0.07 10.46
CA ALA A 223 9.03 0.80 9.86
C ALA A 223 7.90 1.05 10.88
N TYR A 224 7.40 0.01 11.54
CA TYR A 224 6.30 0.15 12.51
C TYR A 224 6.67 1.00 13.72
N ARG A 225 7.93 0.99 14.16
CA ARG A 225 8.46 1.89 15.21
C ARG A 225 8.46 3.37 14.80
N ARG A 226 8.16 3.69 13.55
CA ARG A 226 8.07 5.06 13.04
C ARG A 226 6.69 5.40 12.45
N GLY A 227 5.71 4.51 12.65
CA GLY A 227 4.34 4.72 12.14
C GLY A 227 4.24 4.50 10.62
N ILE A 228 5.15 3.68 10.08
CA ILE A 228 5.22 3.33 8.67
C ILE A 228 4.76 1.88 8.51
N PHE A 229 3.96 1.60 7.49
CA PHE A 229 3.41 0.26 7.22
C PHE A 229 3.60 -0.13 5.75
N PRO A 230 3.73 -1.44 5.46
CA PRO A 230 3.86 -1.93 4.10
C PRO A 230 2.51 -1.93 3.37
N TRP A 231 2.50 -1.52 2.12
CA TRP A 231 1.35 -1.62 1.22
C TRP A 231 1.87 -1.74 -0.22
N PRO A 232 1.24 -2.52 -1.11
CA PRO A 232 1.68 -2.61 -2.50
C PRO A 232 1.64 -1.24 -3.16
N HIS A 233 2.63 -1.01 -4.00
CA HIS A 233 2.63 0.06 -4.98
C HIS A 233 2.45 -0.56 -6.35
N LEU A 234 1.45 -0.07 -7.08
CA LEU A 234 1.22 -0.48 -8.46
C LEU A 234 2.21 0.30 -9.34
N ASP A 235 3.36 -0.31 -9.62
CA ASP A 235 4.37 0.36 -10.42
C ASP A 235 4.13 0.18 -11.91
N HIS A 236 3.95 -1.06 -12.38
CA HIS A 236 4.04 -1.36 -13.82
C HIS A 236 3.11 -2.49 -14.27
N ARG A 237 2.56 -2.34 -15.47
CA ARG A 237 2.02 -3.45 -16.25
C ARG A 237 3.13 -3.98 -17.16
N ASP A 238 3.32 -5.29 -17.21
CA ASP A 238 4.24 -5.87 -18.20
C ASP A 238 3.70 -5.71 -19.64
N ALA A 239 4.51 -6.06 -20.63
CA ALA A 239 4.12 -5.98 -22.04
C ALA A 239 2.89 -6.87 -22.40
N ALA A 240 2.54 -7.83 -21.53
CA ALA A 240 1.35 -8.67 -21.65
C ALA A 240 0.13 -8.10 -20.89
N GLY A 241 0.28 -6.94 -20.23
CA GLY A 241 -0.77 -6.24 -19.49
C GLY A 241 -0.94 -6.67 -18.03
N ASN A 242 -0.10 -7.58 -17.52
CA ASN A 242 -0.21 -8.07 -16.15
C ASN A 242 0.35 -7.01 -15.17
N ALA A 243 -0.42 -6.71 -14.13
CA ALA A 243 0.00 -5.81 -13.06
C ALA A 243 1.05 -6.49 -12.17
N HIS A 244 2.18 -5.82 -11.96
CA HIS A 244 3.21 -6.22 -11.01
C HIS A 244 3.21 -5.26 -9.83
N HIS A 245 3.01 -5.80 -8.62
CA HIS A 245 3.01 -5.02 -7.39
C HIS A 245 4.40 -5.02 -6.77
N GLN A 246 4.94 -3.85 -6.46
CA GLN A 246 6.14 -3.72 -5.64
C GLN A 246 5.76 -3.45 -4.19
N LEU A 247 6.58 -3.93 -3.26
CA LEU A 247 6.43 -3.58 -1.85
C LEU A 247 6.78 -2.11 -1.67
N ALA A 248 5.91 -1.34 -1.02
CA ALA A 248 6.20 0.03 -0.63
C ALA A 248 5.76 0.30 0.81
N TRP A 249 6.20 1.42 1.33
CA TRP A 249 6.08 1.80 2.73
C TRP A 249 5.44 3.18 2.83
N TYR A 250 4.44 3.30 3.69
CA TYR A 250 3.58 4.49 3.71
C TYR A 250 3.40 5.07 5.13
N CYS A 251 3.22 6.39 5.19
CA CYS A 251 2.79 7.19 6.33
C CYS A 251 1.83 8.31 5.85
N PRO A 252 0.57 7.97 5.49
CA PRO A 252 -0.42 8.85 4.88
C PRO A 252 -0.87 9.98 5.82
N ASN A 253 -1.39 11.04 5.20
CA ASN A 253 -2.07 12.13 5.86
C ASN A 253 -3.45 12.35 5.20
N PRO A 254 -4.57 12.17 5.94
CA PRO A 254 -4.66 11.83 7.35
C PRO A 254 -4.43 10.34 7.64
N ARG A 255 -4.15 10.03 8.92
CA ARG A 255 -4.03 8.66 9.44
C ARG A 255 -5.29 8.25 10.19
N TRP A 256 -5.86 7.09 9.89
CA TRP A 256 -7.09 6.63 10.52
C TRP A 256 -6.83 5.71 11.70
N VAL A 257 -7.55 5.96 12.79
CA VAL A 257 -7.36 5.26 14.06
C VAL A 257 -8.70 4.92 14.71
N LEU A 258 -8.68 3.97 15.62
CA LEU A 258 -9.80 3.57 16.46
C LEU A 258 -9.34 3.50 17.92
N THR A 259 -10.12 4.07 18.82
CA THR A 259 -9.82 4.09 20.26
C THR A 259 -10.93 3.42 21.06
N PRO A 260 -10.66 2.93 22.27
CA PRO A 260 -11.71 2.36 23.14
C PRO A 260 -12.86 3.35 23.39
N GLN A 261 -12.58 4.65 23.42
CA GLN A 261 -13.56 5.71 23.67
C GLN A 261 -14.39 6.04 22.43
N SER A 262 -13.81 5.94 21.23
CA SER A 262 -14.52 6.18 19.97
C SER A 262 -15.30 4.97 19.47
N LEU A 263 -15.01 3.77 20.00
CA LEU A 263 -15.60 2.51 19.56
C LEU A 263 -17.14 2.53 19.65
N HIS A 264 -17.77 2.60 18.48
CA HIS A 264 -19.20 2.45 18.31
C HIS A 264 -19.55 1.00 17.99
N ILE A 265 -20.38 0.36 18.83
CA ILE A 265 -20.85 -1.01 18.57
C ILE A 265 -22.32 -0.95 18.13
N PRO A 266 -22.63 -1.21 16.83
CA PRO A 266 -24.02 -1.20 16.36
C PRO A 266 -24.91 -2.13 17.17
N ARG A 267 -26.13 -1.69 17.50
CA ARG A 267 -27.07 -2.43 18.38
C ARG A 267 -27.23 -3.90 18.00
N ARG A 268 -27.30 -4.20 16.69
CA ARG A 268 -27.41 -5.57 16.16
C ARG A 268 -26.18 -6.40 16.51
N LEU A 269 -24.98 -5.87 16.27
CA LEU A 269 -23.72 -6.54 16.60
C LEU A 269 -23.60 -6.75 18.11
N ALA A 270 -23.91 -5.72 18.91
CA ALA A 270 -23.88 -5.82 20.36
C ALA A 270 -24.78 -6.95 20.91
N ARG A 271 -25.95 -7.17 20.28
CA ARG A 271 -26.84 -8.29 20.63
C ARG A 271 -26.23 -9.65 20.29
N ARG A 272 -25.59 -9.79 19.13
CA ARG A 272 -24.94 -11.05 18.70
C ARG A 272 -23.76 -11.40 19.61
N LEU A 273 -22.94 -10.40 19.96
CA LEU A 273 -21.84 -10.57 20.92
C LEU A 273 -22.34 -11.01 22.30
N ARG A 274 -23.40 -10.38 22.83
CA ARG A 274 -24.01 -10.78 24.13
C ARG A 274 -24.56 -12.21 24.12
N ARG A 275 -25.06 -12.68 22.98
CA ARG A 275 -25.55 -14.05 22.80
C ARG A 275 -24.44 -15.08 22.60
N ARG A 276 -23.17 -14.65 22.56
CA ARG A 276 -22.00 -15.51 22.30
C ARG A 276 -22.15 -16.31 21.00
N GLU A 277 -22.75 -15.69 19.98
CA GLU A 277 -22.85 -16.26 18.63
C GLU A 277 -21.46 -16.42 17.99
N PHE A 278 -20.49 -15.64 18.46
CA PHE A 278 -19.09 -15.76 18.10
C PHE A 278 -18.26 -16.20 19.32
N LYS A 279 -17.24 -17.00 19.08
CA LYS A 279 -16.13 -17.27 20.01
C LYS A 279 -14.86 -16.67 19.45
N PHE A 280 -13.87 -16.46 20.31
CA PHE A 280 -12.62 -15.81 19.92
C PHE A 280 -11.39 -16.58 20.43
N SER A 281 -10.29 -16.50 19.71
CA SER A 281 -8.96 -16.90 20.19
C SER A 281 -7.90 -15.91 19.72
N VAL A 282 -6.76 -15.88 20.41
CA VAL A 282 -5.59 -15.10 20.02
C VAL A 282 -4.50 -16.06 19.52
N SER A 283 -3.98 -15.80 18.32
CA SER A 283 -2.78 -16.43 17.76
C SER A 283 -2.75 -17.98 17.75
N ARG A 284 -3.90 -18.66 17.82
CA ARG A 284 -3.99 -20.13 17.77
C ARG A 284 -3.89 -20.67 16.34
N ARG A 285 -4.29 -19.86 15.36
CA ARG A 285 -4.30 -20.17 13.92
C ARG A 285 -3.70 -19.04 13.09
N PHE A 286 -2.70 -18.34 13.61
CA PHE A 286 -2.09 -17.19 12.94
C PHE A 286 -1.68 -17.47 11.50
N GLU A 287 -0.95 -18.57 11.24
CA GLU A 287 -0.49 -18.92 9.89
C GLU A 287 -1.65 -19.18 8.91
N GLU A 288 -2.71 -19.81 9.40
CA GLU A 288 -3.93 -20.03 8.61
C GLU A 288 -4.65 -18.71 8.33
N CYS A 289 -4.71 -17.81 9.32
CA CYS A 289 -5.35 -16.50 9.17
C CYS A 289 -4.62 -15.62 8.15
N VAL A 290 -3.28 -15.56 8.20
CA VAL A 290 -2.49 -14.80 7.23
C VAL A 290 -2.71 -15.34 5.81
N ARG A 291 -2.73 -16.67 5.64
CA ARG A 291 -3.04 -17.30 4.35
C ARG A 291 -4.45 -16.99 3.86
N LEU A 292 -5.44 -16.97 4.75
CA LEU A 292 -6.83 -16.66 4.41
C LEU A 292 -7.02 -15.19 4.03
N VAL A 293 -6.30 -14.28 4.70
CA VAL A 293 -6.17 -12.88 4.28
C VAL A 293 -5.58 -12.80 2.86
N ALA A 294 -4.47 -13.49 2.62
CA ALA A 294 -3.77 -13.52 1.33
C ALA A 294 -4.54 -14.22 0.20
N ARG A 295 -5.76 -14.71 0.44
CA ARG A 295 -6.58 -15.38 -0.58
C ARG A 295 -8.01 -14.84 -0.60
N SER A 296 -8.27 -13.81 0.19
CA SER A 296 -9.60 -13.24 0.33
C SER A 296 -9.92 -12.42 -0.92
N GLU A 297 -10.89 -12.86 -1.72
CA GLU A 297 -11.47 -12.07 -2.83
C GLU A 297 -12.18 -10.79 -2.35
N GLN A 298 -12.31 -10.61 -1.03
CA GLN A 298 -13.00 -9.47 -0.40
C GLN A 298 -12.09 -8.27 -0.18
N THR A 299 -10.78 -8.44 -0.31
CA THR A 299 -9.83 -7.33 -0.48
C THR A 299 -9.70 -7.12 -1.98
N GLU A 300 -10.00 -5.91 -2.48
CA GLU A 300 -10.08 -5.62 -3.92
C GLU A 300 -8.81 -6.02 -4.69
N GLU A 301 -7.66 -6.13 -4.02
CA GLU A 301 -6.45 -6.76 -4.52
C GLU A 301 -5.77 -7.56 -3.41
N THR A 302 -5.29 -8.78 -3.74
CA THR A 302 -4.50 -9.63 -2.84
C THR A 302 -3.11 -9.02 -2.65
N TRP A 303 -3.01 -8.03 -1.77
CA TRP A 303 -1.80 -7.24 -1.56
C TRP A 303 -0.70 -7.98 -0.79
N LEU A 304 -1.05 -9.08 -0.12
CA LEU A 304 -0.13 -9.80 0.76
C LEU A 304 0.75 -10.76 -0.06
N SER A 305 1.97 -10.34 -0.38
CA SER A 305 2.94 -11.21 -1.07
C SER A 305 3.40 -12.38 -0.18
N PRO A 306 3.90 -13.49 -0.76
CA PRO A 306 4.48 -14.59 0.00
C PRO A 306 5.61 -14.15 0.95
N GLU A 307 6.43 -13.19 0.55
CA GLU A 307 7.53 -12.63 1.35
C GLU A 307 6.98 -11.90 2.57
N LEU A 308 5.91 -11.12 2.38
CA LEU A 308 5.26 -10.37 3.44
C LEU A 308 4.50 -11.29 4.41
N GLU A 309 3.86 -12.35 3.92
CA GLU A 309 3.32 -13.43 4.76
C GLU A 309 4.41 -14.02 5.67
N LEU A 310 5.58 -14.34 5.11
CA LEU A 310 6.71 -14.84 5.90
C LEU A 310 7.21 -13.80 6.92
N GLY A 311 7.21 -12.52 6.55
CA GLY A 311 7.52 -11.40 7.45
C GLY A 311 6.60 -11.38 8.68
N TYR A 312 5.28 -11.38 8.47
CA TYR A 312 4.31 -11.41 9.56
C TYR A 312 4.43 -12.64 10.45
N ARG A 313 4.72 -13.81 9.86
CA ARG A 313 4.97 -15.05 10.63
C ARG A 313 6.21 -14.94 11.51
N ARG A 314 7.28 -14.29 11.03
CA ARG A 314 8.48 -14.01 11.84
C ARG A 314 8.14 -13.04 12.99
N LEU A 315 7.41 -11.97 12.70
CA LEU A 315 6.96 -11.02 13.74
C LEU A 315 6.11 -11.71 14.81
N MET A 316 5.18 -12.59 14.43
CA MET A 316 4.36 -13.33 15.40
C MET A 316 5.22 -14.20 16.31
N LYS A 317 6.19 -14.95 15.75
CA LYS A 317 7.11 -15.78 16.54
C LYS A 317 7.96 -14.96 17.52
N GLN A 318 8.17 -13.68 17.23
CA GLN A 318 8.89 -12.74 18.08
C GLN A 318 7.98 -11.96 19.05
N GLY A 319 6.67 -12.23 19.05
CA GLY A 319 5.70 -11.53 19.91
C GLY A 319 5.27 -10.15 19.39
N HIS A 320 5.59 -9.83 18.14
CA HIS A 320 5.30 -8.54 17.50
C HIS A 320 4.12 -8.58 16.52
N ALA A 321 3.47 -9.73 16.33
CA ALA A 321 2.23 -9.82 15.58
C ALA A 321 1.28 -10.82 16.23
N LEU A 322 -0.01 -10.60 16.03
CA LEU A 322 -1.07 -11.45 16.56
C LEU A 322 -2.25 -11.54 15.62
N SER A 323 -3.03 -12.61 15.77
CA SER A 323 -4.33 -12.76 15.13
C SER A 323 -5.40 -12.78 16.19
N LEU A 324 -6.46 -11.99 16.02
CA LEU A 324 -7.72 -12.25 16.70
C LEU A 324 -8.62 -13.06 15.77
N GLU A 325 -8.82 -14.33 16.12
CA GLU A 325 -9.62 -15.28 15.36
C GLU A 325 -11.08 -15.24 15.82
N VAL A 326 -12.00 -15.28 14.87
CA VAL A 326 -13.44 -15.27 15.09
C VAL A 326 -14.01 -16.60 14.66
N TRP A 327 -14.68 -17.27 15.59
CA TRP A 327 -15.25 -18.60 15.39
C TRP A 327 -16.76 -18.57 15.51
N GLN A 328 -17.45 -19.32 14.66
CA GLN A 328 -18.88 -19.54 14.74
C GLN A 328 -19.14 -21.02 14.46
N ASP A 329 -19.92 -21.68 15.32
CA ASP A 329 -20.27 -23.11 15.17
C ASP A 329 -19.06 -24.06 15.01
N GLY A 330 -17.91 -23.68 15.56
CA GLY A 330 -16.65 -24.45 15.49
C GLY A 330 -15.79 -24.15 14.27
N GLU A 331 -16.28 -23.34 13.33
CA GLU A 331 -15.56 -22.92 12.12
C GLU A 331 -14.85 -21.59 12.33
N LEU A 332 -13.68 -21.43 11.71
CA LEU A 332 -12.98 -20.14 11.62
C LEU A 332 -13.67 -19.28 10.56
N VAL A 333 -14.36 -18.22 11.00
CA VAL A 333 -15.23 -17.40 10.14
C VAL A 333 -14.74 -15.98 9.94
N GLY A 334 -13.60 -15.63 10.53
CA GLY A 334 -12.88 -14.41 10.26
C GLY A 334 -11.66 -14.28 11.16
N ALA A 335 -10.81 -13.33 10.83
CA ALA A 335 -9.74 -12.90 11.72
C ALA A 335 -9.35 -11.46 11.44
N VAL A 336 -8.68 -10.85 12.41
CA VAL A 336 -7.95 -9.60 12.21
C VAL A 336 -6.49 -9.83 12.61
N ILE A 337 -5.58 -9.47 11.72
CA ILE A 337 -4.13 -9.52 11.95
C ILE A 337 -3.69 -8.15 12.44
N ALA A 338 -2.87 -8.12 13.48
CA ALA A 338 -2.27 -6.89 13.98
C ALA A 338 -0.78 -7.05 14.23
N VAL A 339 -0.02 -5.99 13.98
CA VAL A 339 1.36 -5.82 14.44
C VAL A 339 1.36 -4.97 15.71
N VAL A 340 2.17 -5.36 16.68
CA VAL A 340 2.28 -4.69 17.98
C VAL A 340 3.71 -4.34 18.32
N VAL A 341 3.91 -3.10 18.78
CA VAL A 341 5.21 -2.55 19.16
C VAL A 341 5.02 -1.66 20.39
N GLY A 342 5.53 -2.08 21.55
CA GLY A 342 5.21 -1.39 22.81
C GLY A 342 3.70 -1.38 23.06
N GLY A 343 3.13 -0.21 23.30
CA GLY A 343 1.69 0.04 23.39
C GLY A 343 1.02 0.49 22.09
N PHE A 344 1.72 0.41 20.95
CA PHE A 344 1.17 0.65 19.62
C PHE A 344 0.67 -0.66 19.00
N ALA A 345 -0.51 -0.60 18.36
CA ALA A 345 -1.07 -1.69 17.58
C ALA A 345 -1.56 -1.19 16.22
N SER A 346 -1.17 -1.88 15.15
CA SER A 346 -1.55 -1.62 13.77
C SER A 346 -2.38 -2.80 13.25
N ALA A 347 -3.64 -2.57 12.91
CA ALA A 347 -4.54 -3.59 12.39
C ALA A 347 -4.30 -3.77 10.88
N GLU A 348 -3.38 -4.65 10.50
CA GLU A 348 -2.89 -4.81 9.12
C GLU A 348 -3.95 -5.28 8.15
N SER A 349 -4.74 -6.29 8.53
CA SER A 349 -5.66 -6.93 7.60
C SER A 349 -6.71 -7.77 8.29
N MET A 350 -7.73 -8.16 7.53
CA MET A 350 -8.78 -9.04 7.99
C MET A 350 -9.37 -9.88 6.86
N PHE A 351 -9.92 -11.03 7.23
CA PHE A 351 -10.81 -11.80 6.37
C PHE A 351 -12.08 -12.15 7.15
N TYR A 352 -13.16 -12.46 6.44
CA TYR A 352 -14.37 -13.00 7.04
C TYR A 352 -15.16 -13.84 6.03
N THR A 353 -15.85 -14.87 6.50
CA THR A 353 -16.71 -15.72 5.66
C THR A 353 -18.17 -15.73 6.13
N ARG A 354 -18.45 -15.02 7.23
CA ARG A 354 -19.80 -14.85 7.81
C ARG A 354 -20.09 -13.39 8.08
N ARG A 355 -21.38 -13.05 7.98
CA ARG A 355 -21.88 -11.70 8.26
C ARG A 355 -21.46 -11.25 9.66
N ASP A 356 -21.01 -10.00 9.75
CA ASP A 356 -20.55 -9.31 10.96
C ASP A 356 -19.30 -9.92 11.64
N ALA A 357 -18.67 -10.97 11.09
CA ALA A 357 -17.48 -11.57 11.73
C ALA A 357 -16.29 -10.60 11.74
N SER A 358 -16.04 -9.83 10.67
CA SER A 358 -15.02 -8.78 10.65
C SER A 358 -15.22 -7.70 11.71
N LYS A 359 -16.47 -7.24 11.88
CA LYS A 359 -16.84 -6.24 12.90
C LYS A 359 -16.72 -6.81 14.31
N ALA A 360 -17.15 -8.05 14.51
CA ALA A 360 -16.98 -8.76 15.78
C ALA A 360 -15.50 -8.88 16.14
N GLY A 361 -14.66 -9.27 15.17
CA GLY A 361 -13.21 -9.33 15.34
C GLY A 361 -12.62 -7.98 15.74
N LEU A 362 -12.87 -6.92 14.96
CA LEU A 362 -12.29 -5.61 15.26
C LEU A 362 -12.75 -5.06 16.62
N VAL A 363 -14.05 -5.18 16.95
CA VAL A 363 -14.60 -4.77 18.26
C VAL A 363 -13.91 -5.51 19.41
N THR A 364 -13.81 -6.85 19.30
CA THR A 364 -13.18 -7.67 20.34
C THR A 364 -11.69 -7.37 20.46
N MET A 365 -11.00 -7.09 19.36
CA MET A 365 -9.58 -6.72 19.39
C MET A 365 -9.36 -5.39 20.10
N VAL A 366 -10.20 -4.38 19.80
CA VAL A 366 -10.15 -3.09 20.50
C VAL A 366 -10.33 -3.28 22.00
N GLN A 367 -11.31 -4.10 22.41
CA GLN A 367 -11.56 -4.37 23.81
C GLN A 367 -10.42 -5.16 24.48
N LEU A 368 -9.84 -6.14 23.80
CA LEU A 368 -8.70 -6.91 24.29
C LEU A 368 -7.47 -6.02 24.51
N LEU A 369 -7.08 -5.27 23.48
CA LEU A 369 -5.93 -4.38 23.51
C LEU A 369 -6.12 -3.27 24.57
N ALA A 370 -7.33 -2.73 24.71
CA ALA A 370 -7.65 -1.76 25.77
C ALA A 370 -7.38 -2.31 27.18
N ARG A 371 -7.75 -3.57 27.45
CA ARG A 371 -7.51 -4.22 28.75
C ARG A 371 -6.01 -4.43 29.03
N ALA A 372 -5.23 -4.63 27.97
CA ALA A 372 -3.78 -4.74 28.04
C ALA A 372 -3.06 -3.38 28.17
N GLY A 373 -3.77 -2.27 28.03
CA GLY A 373 -3.25 -0.91 28.21
C GLY A 373 -2.96 -0.16 26.91
N TYR A 374 -3.32 -0.72 25.75
CA TYR A 374 -3.23 0.00 24.47
C TYR A 374 -4.31 1.07 24.40
N GLN A 375 -3.94 2.26 23.92
CA GLN A 375 -4.85 3.42 23.88
C GLN A 375 -5.45 3.67 22.50
N MET A 376 -4.79 3.19 21.46
CA MET A 376 -5.13 3.44 20.07
C MET A 376 -4.77 2.22 19.20
N ILE A 377 -5.64 1.94 18.24
CA ILE A 377 -5.38 0.99 17.16
C ILE A 377 -5.34 1.77 15.86
N ASP A 378 -4.22 1.67 15.19
CA ASP A 378 -4.04 2.18 13.84
C ASP A 378 -4.79 1.28 12.85
N VAL A 379 -5.67 1.88 12.06
CA VAL A 379 -6.40 1.21 10.97
C VAL A 379 -5.99 1.75 9.60
N GLN A 380 -4.88 2.52 9.57
CA GLN A 380 -4.18 3.09 8.42
C GLN A 380 -5.04 3.99 7.53
N GLN A 381 -6.00 3.40 6.83
CA GLN A 381 -6.90 4.03 5.88
C GLN A 381 -8.38 3.75 6.21
N PRO A 382 -9.30 4.64 5.80
CA PRO A 382 -10.71 4.44 6.11
C PRO A 382 -11.27 3.27 5.32
N SER A 383 -12.03 2.42 6.00
CA SER A 383 -12.98 1.50 5.37
C SER A 383 -14.38 1.77 5.89
N ALA A 384 -15.40 1.41 5.11
CA ALA A 384 -16.80 1.51 5.55
C ALA A 384 -17.05 0.78 6.88
N HIS A 385 -16.34 -0.33 7.12
CA HIS A 385 -16.42 -1.10 8.35
C HIS A 385 -15.81 -0.36 9.54
N CYS A 386 -14.59 0.17 9.41
CA CYS A 386 -13.93 0.92 10.48
C CYS A 386 -14.70 2.20 10.83
N CYS A 387 -15.20 2.94 9.82
CA CYS A 387 -15.99 4.15 10.05
C CYS A 387 -17.28 3.85 10.81
N GLN A 388 -18.00 2.77 10.49
CA GLN A 388 -19.19 2.35 11.23
C GLN A 388 -18.90 2.00 12.69
N LEU A 389 -17.66 1.59 12.99
CA LEU A 389 -17.21 1.24 14.33
C LEU A 389 -16.62 2.44 15.09
N GLY A 390 -16.66 3.65 14.52
CA GLY A 390 -16.21 4.88 15.18
C GLY A 390 -14.76 5.24 14.90
N ALA A 391 -14.12 4.65 13.88
CA ALA A 391 -12.79 5.10 13.46
C ALA A 391 -12.85 6.57 13.02
N PHE A 392 -11.79 7.30 13.31
CA PHE A 392 -11.65 8.72 12.96
C PHE A 392 -10.24 9.01 12.47
N SER A 393 -10.09 10.14 11.78
CA SER A 393 -8.83 10.57 11.21
C SER A 393 -8.07 11.52 12.13
N LEU A 394 -6.78 11.32 12.27
CA LEU A 394 -5.80 12.28 12.80
C LEU A 394 -4.99 12.87 11.66
N THR A 395 -4.50 14.10 11.79
CA THR A 395 -3.40 14.54 10.92
C THR A 395 -2.17 13.66 11.18
N ARG A 396 -1.30 13.49 10.19
CA ARG A 396 -0.07 12.71 10.36
C ARG A 396 0.74 13.17 11.58
N ASN A 397 0.86 14.48 11.80
CA ASN A 397 1.58 15.01 12.97
C ASN A 397 0.92 14.63 14.29
N GLN A 398 -0.42 14.71 14.39
CA GLN A 398 -1.14 14.26 15.58
C GLN A 398 -0.94 12.76 15.84
N PHE A 399 -0.96 11.96 14.78
CA PHE A 399 -0.70 10.53 14.86
C PHE A 399 0.73 10.24 15.31
N LEU A 400 1.75 10.88 14.71
CA LEU A 400 3.16 10.63 15.02
C LEU A 400 3.50 10.98 16.47
N ILE A 401 2.90 12.04 17.04
CA ILE A 401 3.05 12.38 18.46
C ILE A 401 2.52 11.25 19.35
N GLN A 402 1.28 10.81 19.11
CA GLN A 402 0.67 9.72 19.89
C GLN A 402 1.37 8.37 19.68
N HIS A 403 1.84 8.13 18.46
CA HIS A 403 2.59 6.93 18.08
C HIS A 403 3.93 6.84 18.82
N ALA A 404 4.69 7.93 18.86
CA ALA A 404 5.98 7.99 19.54
C ALA A 404 5.85 7.68 21.05
N GLU A 405 4.78 8.18 21.69
CA GLU A 405 4.47 7.83 23.09
C GLU A 405 4.08 6.36 23.23
N ALA A 406 3.24 5.85 22.33
CA ALA A 406 2.72 4.48 22.38
C ALA A 406 3.82 3.42 22.21
N VAL A 407 4.78 3.60 21.30
CA VAL A 407 5.84 2.60 21.05
C VAL A 407 6.81 2.42 22.21
N GLU A 408 6.92 3.41 23.10
CA GLU A 408 7.72 3.34 24.33
C GLU A 408 6.91 2.87 25.55
N GLN A 409 5.58 2.80 25.43
CA GLN A 409 4.70 2.39 26.51
C GLN A 409 4.83 0.89 26.79
N LYS A 410 4.94 0.53 28.07
CA LYS A 410 4.79 -0.86 28.53
C LYS A 410 3.31 -1.22 28.62
N VAL A 411 2.97 -2.40 28.09
CA VAL A 411 1.64 -3.00 28.12
C VAL A 411 1.68 -4.35 28.84
N ARG A 412 0.51 -4.82 29.26
CA ARG A 412 0.36 -6.16 29.84
C ARG A 412 0.44 -7.21 28.75
N ASP A 413 0.87 -8.42 29.12
CA ASP A 413 0.87 -9.55 28.20
C ASP A 413 -0.57 -9.88 27.79
N LEU A 414 -0.78 -10.10 26.50
CA LEU A 414 -2.08 -10.46 25.96
C LEU A 414 -2.49 -11.89 26.34
N GLY A 415 -1.52 -12.75 26.67
CA GLY A 415 -1.75 -14.09 27.21
C GLY A 415 -2.44 -14.11 28.58
N ASP A 416 -2.42 -12.99 29.31
CA ASP A 416 -3.04 -12.88 30.64
C ASP A 416 -4.58 -12.71 30.58
N PHE A 417 -5.15 -12.48 29.39
CA PHE A 417 -6.57 -12.20 29.24
C PHE A 417 -7.34 -13.41 28.70
N SER A 418 -8.36 -13.85 29.43
CA SER A 418 -9.39 -14.74 28.88
C SER A 418 -10.34 -13.94 27.97
N LEU A 419 -10.60 -14.48 26.78
CA LEU A 419 -11.50 -13.91 25.78
C LEU A 419 -12.98 -14.20 26.07
#